data_AF-E3VX92-F1
#
_entry.id   AF-E3VX92-F1
#
_cell.length_a   1.000
_cell.length_b   1.000
_cell.length_c   1.000
_cell.angle_alpha   90.00
_cell.angle_beta   90.00
_cell.angle_gamma   90.00
#
_symmetry.space_group_name_H-M   'P 1'
#
loop_
_entity.id
_entity.type
_entity.pdbx_description
1 polymer ?
#
loop_
_entity_poly.entity_id
_entity_poly.type
_entity_poly.pdbx_seq_one_letter_code
_entity_poly.pdbx_strand_id
1 'polypeptide(L)'
;MNEHIKGSNSHGNSNELELVYAFDGKKVKDLNTNLKNFVQFIANDNNIKINNDTKLFAKYVSNNKLKQDFIVSFNERDFYISLKMGSGNSVHQEPIEDFIKYLNTNYEVTEKICNDLRFFIWADGTLDGKGKFENRFDARYFKKNYPEKRRELLQFFEKNKVELIKHFMFVGKHNSRVDYLYHGTTSNGAWMSTKQIIDYNIQNQIDTNKGNSPTLSVGRMSIQAWNVAKSGSESAEKKRGEIQVKYGKLKEDFKEVLKLNSSNKGTLFGDHEEFDISGTLNKNKNHFYWKMIARDLNLNQEELNNLYVVRVSSKVMSSLSKKKVLPKSDAYIIRADLSKSFLLSKEYKLSEDDLVGIIYKKVGRSGISVKRADSKKYTIVKLTVASFEKCFEIEPEIKKIIAGLLLYSKEKDMYKNLEILNKIGISELELINYTNRFIVDKVISCNDPKNVDIIRSTMQERTRTLIEKNLEIKKALFMGEGWYEEPYCINYIFKDGKLSNDVFSEYIITTGSGRSKGNYTIALKPK
;
A
#
# COMPACT_ATOMS: atom_id res chain seq x y z
N MET A 1 33.37 6.30 7.35
CA MET A 1 33.73 5.05 6.65
C MET A 1 32.52 4.13 6.71
N ASN A 2 31.90 3.83 5.57
CA ASN A 2 30.70 3.01 5.50
C ASN A 2 31.09 1.53 5.56
N GLU A 3 30.97 0.93 6.75
CA GLU A 3 30.96 -0.53 6.85
C GLU A 3 29.74 -1.06 6.10
N HIS A 4 30.00 -1.66 4.93
CA HIS A 4 29.06 -2.56 4.29
C HIS A 4 28.96 -3.84 5.14
N ILE A 5 28.06 -3.83 6.11
CA ILE A 5 27.67 -5.02 6.86
C ILE A 5 27.02 -6.01 5.88
N LYS A 6 27.56 -7.24 5.84
CA LYS A 6 26.99 -8.40 5.13
C LYS A 6 25.49 -8.49 5.42
N GLY A 7 24.66 -8.73 4.39
CA GLY A 7 23.21 -8.84 4.55
C GLY A 7 22.84 -9.82 5.66
N SER A 8 22.33 -9.30 6.77
CA SER A 8 21.82 -10.11 7.87
C SER A 8 20.39 -10.53 7.55
N ASN A 9 20.13 -11.84 7.51
CA ASN A 9 18.77 -12.39 7.37
C ASN A 9 17.95 -12.27 8.66
N SER A 10 18.52 -11.74 9.75
CA SER A 10 17.85 -11.60 11.06
C SER A 10 16.49 -10.92 10.97
N HIS A 11 16.35 -9.90 10.11
CA HIS A 11 15.08 -9.18 9.93
C HIS A 11 13.99 -10.03 9.27
N GLY A 12 14.36 -10.89 8.32
CA GLY A 12 13.44 -11.82 7.67
C GLY A 12 12.83 -12.78 8.68
N ASN A 13 13.70 -13.47 9.43
CA ASN A 13 13.30 -14.46 10.43
C ASN A 13 12.45 -13.83 11.55
N SER A 14 12.78 -12.61 12.00
CA SER A 14 11.96 -11.90 12.98
C SER A 14 10.54 -11.61 12.45
N ASN A 15 10.41 -11.23 11.18
CA ASN A 15 9.10 -10.98 10.56
C ASN A 15 8.28 -12.26 10.38
N GLU A 16 8.93 -13.39 10.09
CA GLU A 16 8.28 -14.72 10.05
C GLU A 16 7.64 -15.05 11.40
N LEU A 17 8.41 -14.88 12.49
CA LEU A 17 7.91 -15.10 13.84
C LEU A 17 6.81 -14.10 14.24
N GLU A 18 6.95 -12.81 13.88
CA GLU A 18 5.91 -11.80 14.12
C GLU A 18 4.57 -12.20 13.45
N LEU A 19 4.61 -12.70 12.21
CA LEU A 19 3.40 -13.19 11.52
C LEU A 19 2.82 -14.42 12.21
N VAL A 20 3.65 -15.39 12.62
CA VAL A 20 3.19 -16.57 13.37
C VAL A 20 2.47 -16.15 14.64
N TYR A 21 3.06 -15.26 15.46
CA TYR A 21 2.42 -14.77 16.69
C TYR A 21 1.16 -13.94 16.43
N ALA A 22 1.08 -13.26 15.30
CA ALA A 22 -0.12 -12.51 14.92
C ALA A 22 -1.30 -13.41 14.55
N PHE A 23 -1.04 -14.67 14.15
CA PHE A 23 -2.09 -15.65 13.83
C PHE A 23 -2.36 -16.63 14.96
N ASP A 24 -1.33 -17.14 15.62
CA ASP A 24 -1.44 -18.30 16.49
C ASP A 24 -2.34 -18.06 17.70
N GLY A 25 -3.31 -18.95 17.90
CA GLY A 25 -4.32 -18.86 18.95
C GLY A 25 -5.31 -17.70 18.81
N LYS A 26 -5.25 -16.89 17.74
CA LYS A 26 -6.15 -15.74 17.53
C LYS A 26 -7.45 -16.15 16.86
N LYS A 27 -8.52 -15.38 17.09
CA LYS A 27 -9.72 -15.43 16.26
C LYS A 27 -9.61 -14.43 15.11
N VAL A 28 -10.37 -14.67 14.04
CA VAL A 28 -10.44 -13.72 12.90
C VAL A 28 -10.73 -12.29 13.38
N LYS A 29 -11.63 -12.08 14.34
CA LYS A 29 -11.95 -10.74 14.86
C LYS A 29 -10.79 -10.02 15.56
N ASP A 30 -9.83 -10.77 16.09
CA ASP A 30 -8.69 -10.25 16.85
C ASP A 30 -7.53 -9.81 15.93
N LEU A 31 -7.56 -10.22 14.66
CA LEU A 31 -6.58 -9.83 13.66
C LEU A 31 -6.72 -8.35 13.26
N ASN A 32 -5.62 -7.74 12.83
CA ASN A 32 -5.66 -6.45 12.14
C ASN A 32 -6.33 -6.57 10.75
N THR A 33 -6.71 -5.45 10.16
CA THR A 33 -7.42 -5.43 8.86
C THR A 33 -6.66 -6.16 7.75
N ASN A 34 -5.34 -5.99 7.68
CA ASN A 34 -4.51 -6.60 6.65
C ASN A 34 -4.50 -8.14 6.75
N LEU A 35 -4.28 -8.69 7.94
CA LEU A 35 -4.29 -10.14 8.17
C LEU A 35 -5.70 -10.74 8.06
N LYS A 36 -6.76 -10.02 8.46
CA LYS A 36 -8.16 -10.42 8.19
C LYS A 36 -8.40 -10.63 6.71
N ASN A 37 -7.96 -9.67 5.88
CA ASN A 37 -8.12 -9.76 4.44
C ASN A 37 -7.35 -10.94 3.85
N PHE A 38 -6.16 -11.24 4.37
CA PHE A 38 -5.39 -12.40 3.92
C PHE A 38 -6.09 -13.73 4.25
N VAL A 39 -6.58 -13.88 5.48
CA VAL A 39 -7.33 -15.09 5.89
C VAL A 39 -8.63 -15.23 5.09
N GLN A 40 -9.35 -14.12 4.86
CA GLN A 40 -10.55 -14.12 4.01
C GLN A 40 -10.22 -14.50 2.57
N PHE A 41 -9.06 -14.07 2.04
CA PHE A 41 -8.60 -14.45 0.73
C PHE A 41 -8.35 -15.96 0.63
N ILE A 42 -7.61 -16.55 1.57
CA ILE A 42 -7.37 -18.01 1.63
C ILE A 42 -8.70 -18.76 1.74
N ALA A 43 -9.61 -18.29 2.60
CA ALA A 43 -10.90 -18.92 2.79
C ALA A 43 -11.75 -18.90 1.50
N ASN A 44 -11.79 -17.76 0.80
CA ASN A 44 -12.51 -17.65 -0.47
C ASN A 44 -11.89 -18.53 -1.56
N ASP A 45 -10.56 -18.53 -1.68
CA ASP A 45 -9.80 -19.31 -2.67
C ASP A 45 -10.02 -20.83 -2.49
N ASN A 46 -10.34 -21.27 -1.26
CA ASN A 46 -10.60 -22.68 -0.94
C ASN A 46 -12.08 -23.02 -0.69
N ASN A 47 -13.00 -22.09 -0.95
CA ASN A 47 -14.44 -22.24 -0.66
C ASN A 47 -14.76 -22.61 0.80
N ILE A 48 -14.03 -22.02 1.74
CA ILE A 48 -14.17 -22.25 3.19
C ILE A 48 -14.99 -21.12 3.80
N LYS A 49 -15.99 -21.46 4.60
CA LYS A 49 -16.75 -20.50 5.39
C LYS A 49 -16.00 -20.18 6.68
N ILE A 50 -15.75 -18.90 6.92
CA ILE A 50 -15.17 -18.38 8.17
C ILE A 50 -16.08 -17.32 8.78
N ASN A 51 -15.97 -17.11 10.09
CA ASN A 51 -16.65 -16.04 10.81
C ASN A 51 -15.70 -15.38 11.82
N ASN A 52 -16.19 -14.36 12.54
CA ASN A 52 -15.41 -13.60 13.50
C ASN A 52 -14.79 -14.44 14.64
N ASP A 53 -15.38 -15.60 14.96
CA ASP A 53 -14.94 -16.49 16.03
C ASP A 53 -14.14 -17.70 15.54
N THR A 54 -13.94 -17.86 14.22
CA THR A 54 -13.04 -18.86 13.65
C THR A 54 -11.64 -18.71 14.26
N LYS A 55 -11.15 -19.76 14.92
CA LYS A 55 -9.82 -19.83 15.52
C LYS A 55 -8.78 -20.15 14.45
N LEU A 56 -7.62 -19.52 14.59
CA LEU A 56 -6.46 -19.70 13.73
C LEU A 56 -5.32 -20.28 14.57
N PHE A 57 -4.55 -21.15 13.94
CA PHE A 57 -3.30 -21.66 14.48
C PHE A 57 -2.19 -21.35 13.49
N ALA A 58 -0.98 -21.09 13.98
CA ALA A 58 0.16 -20.90 13.10
C ALA A 58 1.41 -21.53 13.67
N LYS A 59 2.22 -22.12 12.79
CA LYS A 59 3.51 -22.74 13.14
C LYS A 59 4.62 -22.20 12.25
N TYR A 60 5.75 -21.88 12.88
CA TYR A 60 6.98 -21.53 12.19
C TYR A 60 7.62 -22.76 11.56
N VAL A 61 8.16 -22.64 10.34
CA VAL A 61 8.92 -23.70 9.68
C VAL A 61 10.41 -23.42 9.86
N SER A 62 11.03 -24.08 10.83
CA SER A 62 12.45 -23.88 11.17
C SER A 62 13.43 -24.45 10.14
N ASN A 63 12.97 -25.32 9.23
CA ASN A 63 13.81 -25.90 8.20
C ASN A 63 14.01 -24.92 7.03
N ASN A 64 15.11 -24.17 7.08
CA ASN A 64 15.51 -23.17 6.08
C ASN A 64 15.76 -23.72 4.66
N LYS A 65 15.71 -25.04 4.46
CA LYS A 65 15.79 -25.69 3.14
C LYS A 65 14.44 -25.69 2.41
N LEU A 66 13.34 -25.56 3.15
CA LEU A 66 12.00 -25.48 2.60
C LEU A 66 11.69 -24.04 2.17
N LYS A 67 10.79 -23.89 1.19
CA LYS A 67 10.38 -22.58 0.68
C LYS A 67 9.23 -21.95 1.47
N GLN A 68 8.41 -22.75 2.13
CA GLN A 68 7.44 -22.24 3.09
C GLN A 68 8.14 -21.83 4.37
N ASP A 69 7.73 -20.69 4.92
CA ASP A 69 8.35 -20.08 6.09
C ASP A 69 7.44 -20.25 7.33
N PHE A 70 6.12 -20.33 7.13
CA PHE A 70 5.16 -20.66 8.16
C PHE A 70 3.92 -21.35 7.58
N ILE A 71 3.14 -21.97 8.46
CA ILE A 71 1.88 -22.63 8.09
C ILE A 71 0.78 -22.01 8.94
N VAL A 72 -0.33 -21.65 8.30
CA VAL A 72 -1.56 -21.19 8.97
C VAL A 72 -2.60 -22.30 8.84
N SER A 73 -3.24 -22.63 9.95
CA SER A 73 -4.24 -23.69 10.01
C SER A 73 -5.57 -23.18 10.54
N PHE A 74 -6.65 -23.50 9.84
CA PHE A 74 -8.03 -23.26 10.29
C PHE A 74 -9.00 -24.18 9.55
N ASN A 75 -10.12 -24.53 10.19
CA ASN A 75 -11.09 -25.51 9.68
C ASN A 75 -10.42 -26.81 9.20
N GLU A 76 -9.51 -27.36 10.03
CA GLU A 76 -8.81 -28.64 9.80
C GLU A 76 -7.96 -28.70 8.51
N ARG A 77 -7.60 -27.54 7.96
CA ARG A 77 -6.73 -27.43 6.79
C ARG A 77 -5.48 -26.64 7.11
N ASP A 78 -4.36 -27.10 6.58
CA ASP A 78 -3.05 -26.44 6.63
C ASP A 78 -2.80 -25.68 5.33
N PHE A 79 -2.42 -24.41 5.45
CA PHE A 79 -2.03 -23.54 4.34
C PHE A 79 -0.57 -23.13 4.49
N TYR A 80 0.24 -23.46 3.49
CA TYR A 80 1.69 -23.33 3.53
C TYR A 80 2.11 -22.02 2.89
N ILE A 81 2.71 -21.12 3.67
CA ILE A 81 2.95 -19.74 3.25
C ILE A 81 4.46 -19.50 3.10
N SER A 82 4.86 -18.96 1.95
CA SER A 82 6.21 -18.41 1.76
C SER A 82 6.18 -16.90 1.96
N LEU A 83 6.96 -16.41 2.91
CA LEU A 83 7.14 -15.01 3.23
C LEU A 83 8.30 -14.41 2.42
N LYS A 84 8.06 -13.21 1.91
CA LYS A 84 9.07 -12.38 1.25
C LYS A 84 9.00 -10.98 1.85
N MET A 85 10.14 -10.31 1.92
CA MET A 85 10.22 -8.95 2.45
C MET A 85 11.40 -8.20 1.83
N GLY A 86 11.33 -6.88 1.81
CA GLY A 86 12.36 -6.01 1.31
C GLY A 86 12.37 -5.92 -0.22
N SER A 87 13.42 -5.30 -0.74
CA SER A 87 13.71 -5.17 -2.17
C SER A 87 14.63 -6.29 -2.69
N GLY A 88 14.88 -7.30 -1.87
CA GLY A 88 15.66 -8.47 -2.25
C GLY A 88 14.86 -9.29 -3.26
N ASN A 89 15.21 -9.15 -4.53
CA ASN A 89 14.44 -9.75 -5.62
C ASN A 89 14.87 -11.20 -5.93
N SER A 90 15.78 -11.79 -5.17
CA SER A 90 16.19 -13.18 -5.38
C SER A 90 15.13 -14.14 -4.84
N VAL A 91 14.66 -15.05 -5.68
CA VAL A 91 13.60 -16.02 -5.33
C VAL A 91 14.11 -17.46 -5.30
N HIS A 92 15.26 -17.71 -5.93
CA HIS A 92 15.88 -19.01 -5.97
C HIS A 92 17.40 -18.91 -6.20
N GLN A 93 18.16 -19.81 -5.57
CA GLN A 93 19.59 -20.00 -5.80
C GLN A 93 19.94 -21.48 -5.61
N GLU A 94 20.76 -22.05 -6.50
CA GLU A 94 21.29 -23.41 -6.39
C GLU A 94 22.54 -23.59 -7.26
N PRO A 95 23.38 -24.62 -7.01
CA PRO A 95 24.48 -24.97 -7.90
C PRO A 95 23.99 -25.35 -9.29
N ILE A 96 24.75 -24.98 -10.33
CA ILE A 96 24.39 -25.27 -11.72
C ILE A 96 24.25 -26.77 -12.00
N GLU A 97 25.07 -27.60 -11.37
CA GLU A 97 25.00 -29.05 -11.54
C GLU A 97 23.76 -29.66 -10.87
N ASP A 98 23.31 -29.10 -9.74
CA ASP A 98 22.05 -29.50 -9.12
C ASP A 98 20.86 -29.15 -10.02
N PHE A 99 20.89 -27.94 -10.60
CA PHE A 99 19.87 -27.52 -11.56
C PHE A 99 19.87 -28.40 -12.82
N ILE A 100 21.04 -28.72 -13.38
CA ILE A 100 21.15 -29.63 -14.54
C ILE A 100 20.64 -31.03 -14.21
N LYS A 101 20.95 -31.56 -13.01
CA LYS A 101 20.41 -32.84 -12.55
C LYS A 101 18.89 -32.80 -12.47
N TYR A 102 18.33 -31.72 -11.91
CA TYR A 102 16.89 -31.48 -11.90
C TYR A 102 16.32 -31.46 -13.32
N LEU A 103 16.99 -30.78 -14.26
CA LEU A 103 16.53 -30.70 -15.65
C LEU A 103 16.52 -32.08 -16.32
N ASN A 104 17.60 -32.84 -16.20
CA ASN A 104 17.71 -34.20 -16.76
C ASN A 104 16.67 -35.17 -16.19
N THR A 105 16.27 -34.97 -14.93
CA THR A 105 15.31 -35.85 -14.25
C THR A 105 13.86 -35.56 -14.70
N ASN A 106 13.54 -34.30 -15.00
CA ASN A 106 12.16 -33.85 -15.16
C ASN A 106 11.81 -33.42 -16.60
N TYR A 107 12.78 -33.27 -17.49
CA TYR A 107 12.55 -32.80 -18.85
C TYR A 107 13.45 -33.48 -19.88
N GLU A 108 13.01 -33.44 -21.13
CA GLU A 108 13.82 -33.76 -22.30
C GLU A 108 14.81 -32.61 -22.56
N VAL A 109 15.97 -32.67 -21.91
CA VAL A 109 17.06 -31.70 -22.09
C VAL A 109 18.22 -32.36 -22.83
N THR A 110 18.78 -31.67 -23.82
CA THR A 110 19.94 -32.16 -24.54
C THR A 110 21.23 -31.78 -23.82
N GLU A 111 22.29 -32.55 -24.01
CA GLU A 111 23.60 -32.22 -23.44
C GLU A 111 24.13 -30.86 -23.92
N LYS A 112 23.75 -30.45 -25.14
CA LYS A 112 24.04 -29.10 -25.65
C LYS A 112 23.44 -28.00 -24.77
N ILE A 113 22.16 -28.13 -24.38
CA ILE A 113 21.51 -27.15 -23.48
C ILE A 113 22.19 -27.13 -22.11
N CYS A 114 22.51 -28.29 -21.55
CA CYS A 114 23.24 -28.39 -20.29
C CYS A 114 24.61 -27.70 -20.35
N ASN A 115 25.36 -27.90 -21.44
CA ASN A 115 26.65 -27.25 -21.64
C ASN A 115 26.53 -25.75 -21.90
N ASP A 116 25.51 -25.30 -22.62
CA ASP A 116 25.24 -23.88 -22.81
C ASP A 116 24.87 -23.19 -21.49
N LEU A 117 24.15 -23.89 -20.59
CA LEU A 117 23.88 -23.42 -19.22
C LEU A 117 25.16 -23.33 -18.37
N ARG A 118 25.99 -24.39 -18.36
CA ARG A 118 27.29 -24.37 -17.66
C ARG A 118 28.15 -23.20 -18.13
N PHE A 119 28.29 -23.05 -19.43
CA PHE A 119 29.07 -21.98 -20.04
C PHE A 119 28.55 -20.59 -19.65
N PHE A 120 27.22 -20.40 -19.59
CA PHE A 120 26.62 -19.15 -19.15
C PHE A 120 26.82 -18.87 -17.65
N ILE A 121 26.73 -19.88 -16.79
CA ILE A 121 26.81 -19.70 -15.32
C ILE A 121 28.25 -19.62 -14.81
N TRP A 122 29.16 -20.44 -15.33
CA TRP A 122 30.60 -20.33 -15.00
C TRP A 122 31.24 -19.08 -15.59
N ALA A 123 30.78 -18.72 -16.80
CA ALA A 123 31.14 -17.50 -17.52
C ALA A 123 32.64 -17.22 -17.60
N ASP A 124 33.45 -18.26 -17.76
CA ASP A 124 34.92 -18.20 -17.75
C ASP A 124 35.56 -18.86 -19.00
N GLY A 125 34.73 -19.17 -20.00
CA GLY A 125 35.15 -19.86 -21.22
C GLY A 125 35.16 -21.39 -21.11
N THR A 126 34.87 -21.96 -19.94
CA THR A 126 34.87 -23.41 -19.69
C THR A 126 33.48 -23.92 -19.29
N LEU A 127 33.36 -25.24 -19.13
CA LEU A 127 32.14 -25.91 -18.66
C LEU A 127 32.24 -26.36 -17.19
N ASP A 128 33.44 -26.36 -16.61
CA ASP A 128 33.73 -26.92 -15.29
C ASP A 128 34.21 -25.89 -14.27
N GLY A 129 34.23 -24.60 -14.65
CA GLY A 129 34.58 -23.50 -13.76
C GLY A 129 36.08 -23.27 -13.56
N LYS A 130 36.94 -23.95 -14.34
CA LYS A 130 38.40 -23.85 -14.25
C LYS A 130 39.01 -22.76 -15.15
N GLY A 131 38.16 -21.96 -15.81
CA GLY A 131 38.63 -20.86 -16.65
C GLY A 131 39.36 -19.79 -15.85
N LYS A 132 40.44 -19.26 -16.44
CA LYS A 132 41.23 -18.17 -15.83
C LYS A 132 40.40 -16.90 -15.71
N PHE A 133 40.77 -16.02 -14.77
CA PHE A 133 39.94 -14.86 -14.45
C PHE A 133 39.84 -13.86 -15.60
N GLU A 134 40.85 -13.79 -16.45
CA GLU A 134 40.93 -12.92 -17.64
C GLU A 134 39.91 -13.32 -18.71
N ASN A 135 39.50 -14.59 -18.72
CA ASN A 135 38.50 -15.12 -19.66
C ASN A 135 37.07 -14.91 -19.17
N ARG A 136 36.89 -14.32 -17.97
CA ARG A 136 35.58 -14.20 -17.35
C ARG A 136 34.76 -13.07 -17.97
N PHE A 137 33.51 -13.37 -18.27
CA PHE A 137 32.60 -12.44 -18.93
C PHE A 137 31.30 -12.25 -18.15
N ASP A 138 30.56 -11.17 -18.44
CA ASP A 138 29.24 -10.95 -17.84
C ASP A 138 28.11 -11.35 -18.78
N ALA A 139 26.89 -11.32 -18.27
CA ALA A 139 25.70 -11.67 -19.03
C ALA A 139 25.48 -10.78 -20.27
N ARG A 140 25.98 -9.53 -20.29
CA ARG A 140 25.88 -8.64 -21.46
C ARG A 140 26.83 -9.10 -22.56
N TYR A 141 28.06 -9.46 -22.19
CA TYR A 141 29.01 -10.06 -23.11
C TYR A 141 28.44 -11.37 -23.69
N PHE A 142 27.83 -12.23 -22.87
CA PHE A 142 27.20 -13.46 -23.38
C PHE A 142 26.08 -13.17 -24.38
N LYS A 143 25.19 -12.22 -24.04
CA LYS A 143 24.08 -11.78 -24.92
C LYS A 143 24.57 -11.31 -26.28
N LYS A 144 25.73 -10.62 -26.32
CA LYS A 144 26.31 -10.06 -27.54
C LYS A 144 27.07 -11.09 -28.37
N ASN A 145 27.92 -11.89 -27.75
CA ASN A 145 28.89 -12.75 -28.44
C ASN A 145 28.42 -14.20 -28.63
N TYR A 146 27.39 -14.64 -27.91
CA TYR A 146 26.82 -15.99 -28.03
C TYR A 146 25.29 -15.97 -28.25
N PRO A 147 24.79 -15.26 -29.28
CA PRO A 147 23.36 -15.09 -29.52
C PRO A 147 22.64 -16.42 -29.79
N GLU A 148 23.28 -17.38 -30.46
CA GLU A 148 22.69 -18.70 -30.74
C GLU A 148 22.50 -19.53 -29.47
N LYS A 149 23.53 -19.64 -28.61
CA LYS A 149 23.43 -20.30 -27.30
C LYS A 149 22.30 -19.67 -26.48
N ARG A 150 22.23 -18.34 -26.45
CA ARG A 150 21.15 -17.61 -25.78
C ARG A 150 19.77 -17.98 -26.34
N ARG A 151 19.62 -17.99 -27.67
CA ARG A 151 18.35 -18.29 -28.34
C ARG A 151 17.84 -19.69 -27.97
N GLU A 152 18.71 -20.68 -28.00
CA GLU A 152 18.36 -22.05 -27.65
C GLU A 152 17.97 -22.21 -26.17
N LEU A 153 18.72 -21.58 -25.26
CA LEU A 153 18.36 -21.56 -23.83
C LEU A 153 16.99 -20.91 -23.60
N LEU A 154 16.71 -19.79 -24.27
CA LEU A 154 15.40 -19.12 -24.16
C LEU A 154 14.27 -19.99 -24.73
N GLN A 155 14.49 -20.67 -25.85
CA GLN A 155 13.51 -21.61 -26.42
C GLN A 155 13.22 -22.78 -25.46
N PHE A 156 14.26 -23.34 -24.83
CA PHE A 156 14.11 -24.38 -23.82
C PHE A 156 13.33 -23.88 -22.59
N PHE A 157 13.65 -22.69 -22.08
CA PHE A 157 12.93 -22.11 -20.94
C PHE A 157 11.48 -21.79 -21.27
N GLU A 158 11.19 -21.29 -22.47
CA GLU A 158 9.82 -20.99 -22.89
C GLU A 158 8.98 -22.27 -22.99
N LYS A 159 9.54 -23.35 -23.59
CA LYS A 159 8.87 -24.66 -23.68
C LYS A 159 8.49 -25.21 -22.30
N ASN A 160 9.35 -25.01 -21.30
CA ASN A 160 9.19 -25.59 -19.96
C ASN A 160 8.75 -24.57 -18.88
N LYS A 161 8.28 -23.39 -19.28
CA LYS A 161 8.18 -22.22 -18.39
C LYS A 161 7.33 -22.42 -17.14
N VAL A 162 6.19 -23.13 -17.26
CA VAL A 162 5.25 -23.34 -16.14
C VAL A 162 5.94 -24.10 -15.00
N GLU A 163 6.59 -25.21 -15.34
CA GLU A 163 7.25 -26.05 -14.35
C GLU A 163 8.54 -25.41 -13.81
N LEU A 164 9.27 -24.66 -14.64
CA LEU A 164 10.41 -23.87 -14.17
C LEU A 164 9.98 -22.77 -13.19
N ILE A 165 8.87 -22.08 -13.45
CA ILE A 165 8.30 -21.11 -12.50
C ILE A 165 7.96 -21.80 -11.18
N LYS A 166 7.32 -22.98 -11.22
CA LYS A 166 7.00 -23.76 -10.02
C LYS A 166 8.25 -24.15 -9.23
N HIS A 167 9.28 -24.66 -9.90
CA HIS A 167 10.56 -25.01 -9.29
C HIS A 167 11.18 -23.81 -8.57
N PHE A 168 11.33 -22.68 -9.27
CA PHE A 168 11.98 -21.51 -8.72
C PHE A 168 11.19 -20.85 -7.59
N MET A 169 9.87 -20.77 -7.70
CA MET A 169 9.05 -20.04 -6.74
C MET A 169 8.57 -20.89 -5.56
N PHE A 170 8.26 -22.18 -5.75
CA PHE A 170 7.46 -22.94 -4.78
C PHE A 170 8.08 -24.26 -4.33
N VAL A 171 8.79 -24.99 -5.21
CA VAL A 171 9.28 -26.35 -4.90
C VAL A 171 10.74 -26.31 -4.41
N GLY A 172 11.62 -25.70 -5.21
CA GLY A 172 13.06 -25.70 -4.99
C GLY A 172 13.67 -27.12 -4.91
N LYS A 173 14.86 -27.22 -4.30
CA LYS A 173 15.62 -28.48 -4.20
C LYS A 173 14.99 -29.55 -3.29
N HIS A 174 14.15 -29.15 -2.35
CA HIS A 174 13.72 -30.00 -1.23
C HIS A 174 12.22 -30.33 -1.22
N ASN A 175 11.58 -30.33 -2.40
CA ASN A 175 10.16 -30.64 -2.58
C ASN A 175 9.23 -29.86 -1.64
N SER A 176 9.44 -28.54 -1.58
CA SER A 176 8.68 -27.65 -0.72
C SER A 176 7.22 -27.60 -1.14
N ARG A 177 6.34 -27.33 -0.18
CA ARG A 177 4.92 -27.10 -0.43
C ARG A 177 4.61 -25.66 -0.07
N VAL A 178 4.16 -24.89 -1.05
CA VAL A 178 3.75 -23.51 -0.88
C VAL A 178 2.40 -23.36 -1.56
N ASP A 179 1.40 -22.88 -0.83
CA ASP A 179 0.06 -22.60 -1.37
C ASP A 179 -0.09 -21.10 -1.67
N TYR A 180 0.55 -20.24 -0.86
CA TYR A 180 0.48 -18.79 -0.97
C TYR A 180 1.85 -18.14 -0.77
N LEU A 181 2.08 -17.02 -1.45
CA LEU A 181 3.16 -16.12 -1.11
C LEU A 181 2.60 -14.88 -0.44
N TYR A 182 3.28 -14.43 0.59
CA TYR A 182 3.02 -13.18 1.29
C TYR A 182 4.25 -12.29 1.20
N HIS A 183 4.10 -11.05 0.77
CA HIS A 183 5.15 -10.04 0.68
C HIS A 183 4.85 -8.88 1.64
N GLY A 184 5.69 -8.67 2.66
CA GLY A 184 5.60 -7.54 3.58
C GLY A 184 5.55 -7.94 5.05
N THR A 185 4.92 -7.10 5.87
CA THR A 185 4.84 -7.24 7.34
C THR A 185 3.42 -7.58 7.80
N THR A 186 3.22 -7.79 9.10
CA THR A 186 1.89 -8.01 9.70
C THR A 186 0.89 -6.86 9.41
N SER A 187 1.37 -5.62 9.38
CA SER A 187 0.55 -4.41 9.20
C SER A 187 0.39 -3.98 7.74
N ASN A 188 1.30 -4.40 6.86
CA ASN A 188 1.29 -4.00 5.46
C ASN A 188 1.88 -5.12 4.58
N GLY A 189 1.01 -6.01 4.13
CA GLY A 189 1.39 -7.13 3.27
C GLY A 189 0.56 -7.22 2.01
N ALA A 190 1.12 -7.93 1.04
CA ALA A 190 0.47 -8.25 -0.19
C ALA A 190 0.59 -9.76 -0.45
N TRP A 191 -0.38 -10.40 -1.08
CA TRP A 191 -0.36 -11.86 -1.25
C TRP A 191 -1.00 -12.32 -2.56
N MET A 192 -0.61 -13.52 -2.98
CA MET A 192 -1.15 -14.23 -4.13
C MET A 192 -1.12 -15.74 -3.88
N SER A 193 -2.06 -16.48 -4.44
CA SER A 193 -1.97 -17.95 -4.51
C SER A 193 -0.92 -18.39 -5.53
N THR A 194 -0.39 -19.61 -5.40
CA THR A 194 0.55 -20.16 -6.39
C THR A 194 0.00 -20.12 -7.80
N LYS A 195 -1.29 -20.47 -7.96
CA LYS A 195 -1.99 -20.39 -9.25
C LYS A 195 -1.93 -18.98 -9.84
N GLN A 196 -2.29 -17.97 -9.04
CA GLN A 196 -2.26 -16.57 -9.51
C GLN A 196 -0.86 -16.13 -9.91
N ILE A 197 0.18 -16.56 -9.17
CA ILE A 197 1.56 -16.17 -9.47
C ILE A 197 2.02 -16.78 -10.79
N ILE A 198 1.69 -18.05 -11.04
CA ILE A 198 1.99 -18.73 -12.30
C ILE A 198 1.28 -18.02 -13.46
N ASP A 199 -0.04 -17.83 -13.34
CA ASP A 199 -0.86 -17.20 -14.38
C ASP A 199 -0.35 -15.78 -14.70
N TYR A 200 -0.07 -14.98 -13.67
CA TYR A 200 0.47 -13.63 -13.84
C TYR A 200 1.88 -13.64 -14.46
N ASN A 201 2.75 -14.58 -14.08
CA ASN A 201 4.09 -14.70 -14.66
C ASN A 201 4.07 -15.00 -16.16
N ILE A 202 3.11 -15.82 -16.59
CA ILE A 202 2.92 -16.18 -18.00
C ILE A 202 2.35 -15.00 -18.78
N GLN A 203 1.32 -14.35 -18.25
CA GLN A 203 0.65 -13.23 -18.93
C GLN A 203 1.54 -11.99 -19.07
N ASN A 204 2.41 -11.73 -18.09
CA ASN A 204 3.21 -10.52 -18.00
C ASN A 204 4.71 -10.77 -18.25
N GLN A 205 5.04 -11.81 -19.01
CA GLN A 205 6.42 -12.25 -19.22
C GLN A 205 7.34 -11.14 -19.76
N ILE A 206 8.63 -11.22 -19.41
CA ILE A 206 9.64 -10.26 -19.86
C ILE A 206 9.83 -10.39 -21.37
N ASP A 207 9.70 -9.26 -22.07
CA ASP A 207 10.09 -9.16 -23.48
C ASP A 207 11.62 -9.16 -23.60
N THR A 208 12.17 -10.30 -24.00
CA THR A 208 13.60 -10.53 -24.18
C THR A 208 14.21 -9.82 -25.39
N ASN A 209 13.40 -9.23 -26.28
CA ASN A 209 13.87 -8.54 -27.48
C ASN A 209 14.21 -7.06 -27.22
N LYS A 210 13.76 -6.50 -26.09
CA LYS A 210 14.12 -5.12 -25.71
C LYS A 210 15.60 -5.02 -25.30
N GLY A 211 16.27 -3.92 -25.65
CA GLY A 211 17.70 -3.72 -25.38
C GLY A 211 18.08 -3.91 -23.89
N ASN A 212 17.24 -3.40 -22.98
CA ASN A 212 17.44 -3.46 -21.52
C ASN A 212 16.89 -4.75 -20.87
N SER A 213 16.49 -5.75 -21.66
CA SER A 213 16.00 -7.03 -21.13
C SER A 213 17.13 -7.87 -20.52
N PRO A 214 16.84 -8.68 -19.48
CA PRO A 214 17.78 -9.66 -18.97
C PRO A 214 18.26 -10.62 -20.07
N THR A 215 19.46 -11.16 -19.89
CA THR A 215 20.07 -12.07 -20.87
C THR A 215 19.24 -13.35 -21.01
N LEU A 216 18.87 -13.97 -19.89
CA LEU A 216 17.97 -15.12 -19.82
C LEU A 216 16.80 -14.79 -18.87
N SER A 217 15.62 -15.28 -19.22
CA SER A 217 14.42 -15.09 -18.41
C SER A 217 13.44 -16.25 -18.55
N VAL A 218 12.57 -16.39 -17.54
CA VAL A 218 11.40 -17.25 -17.57
C VAL A 218 10.25 -16.50 -16.89
N GLY A 219 9.15 -16.29 -17.60
CA GLY A 219 8.06 -15.43 -17.12
C GLY A 219 8.54 -14.03 -16.72
N ARG A 220 8.31 -13.64 -15.46
CA ARG A 220 8.74 -12.35 -14.87
C ARG A 220 10.15 -12.37 -14.27
N MET A 221 10.83 -13.52 -14.33
CA MET A 221 12.07 -13.74 -13.64
C MET A 221 13.27 -13.69 -14.58
N SER A 222 14.39 -13.16 -14.11
CA SER A 222 15.67 -13.24 -14.78
C SER A 222 16.55 -14.34 -14.18
N ILE A 223 17.29 -15.02 -15.05
CA ILE A 223 18.25 -16.06 -14.69
C ILE A 223 19.66 -15.52 -14.93
N GLN A 224 20.53 -15.61 -13.93
CA GLN A 224 21.91 -15.13 -14.01
C GLN A 224 22.83 -15.98 -13.13
N ALA A 225 24.14 -15.94 -13.39
CA ALA A 225 25.13 -16.40 -12.41
C ALA A 225 25.06 -15.54 -11.15
N TRP A 226 25.13 -16.14 -9.96
CA TRP A 226 25.12 -15.38 -8.70
C TRP A 226 26.30 -14.42 -8.64
N ASN A 227 27.51 -14.90 -8.95
CA ASN A 227 28.66 -14.06 -9.21
C ASN A 227 29.63 -14.77 -10.14
N VAL A 228 30.16 -14.05 -11.13
CA VAL A 228 31.21 -14.58 -12.03
C VAL A 228 32.61 -14.30 -11.51
N ALA A 229 32.75 -13.53 -10.43
CA ALA A 229 34.00 -13.12 -9.79
C ALA A 229 35.01 -12.45 -10.73
N LYS A 230 34.60 -11.42 -11.50
CA LYS A 230 35.49 -10.73 -12.46
C LYS A 230 36.81 -10.22 -11.86
N SER A 231 36.81 -9.85 -10.57
CA SER A 231 38.00 -9.35 -9.86
C SER A 231 38.80 -10.42 -9.13
N GLY A 232 38.40 -11.69 -9.19
CA GLY A 232 39.10 -12.80 -8.52
C GLY A 232 39.04 -12.78 -6.99
N SER A 233 38.14 -12.00 -6.37
CA SER A 233 38.07 -11.92 -4.90
C SER A 233 37.54 -13.22 -4.29
N GLU A 234 38.14 -13.68 -3.20
CA GLU A 234 37.80 -14.95 -2.55
C GLU A 234 36.30 -15.05 -2.17
N SER A 235 35.71 -13.94 -1.73
CA SER A 235 34.28 -13.88 -1.38
C SER A 235 33.35 -14.01 -2.60
N ALA A 236 33.82 -13.66 -3.79
CA ALA A 236 33.09 -13.80 -5.04
C ALA A 236 33.31 -15.19 -5.66
N GLU A 237 34.50 -15.78 -5.50
CA GLU A 237 34.80 -17.15 -5.95
C GLU A 237 33.84 -18.16 -5.34
N LYS A 238 33.54 -18.05 -4.03
CA LYS A 238 32.60 -18.93 -3.31
C LYS A 238 31.15 -18.88 -3.84
N LYS A 239 30.85 -17.98 -4.77
CA LYS A 239 29.52 -17.76 -5.37
C LYS A 239 29.47 -18.11 -6.85
N ARG A 240 30.58 -18.61 -7.42
CA ARG A 240 30.64 -19.07 -8.81
C ARG A 240 29.96 -20.41 -8.95
N GLY A 241 29.50 -20.72 -10.17
CA GLY A 241 28.81 -21.98 -10.45
C GLY A 241 27.40 -22.05 -9.88
N GLU A 242 26.89 -20.95 -9.32
CA GLU A 242 25.57 -20.86 -8.69
C GLU A 242 24.62 -20.12 -9.63
N ILE A 243 23.49 -20.73 -9.96
CA ILE A 243 22.38 -20.04 -10.61
C ILE A 243 21.68 -19.15 -9.58
N GLN A 244 21.29 -17.94 -10.00
CA GLN A 244 20.48 -17.03 -9.23
C GLN A 244 19.29 -16.57 -10.08
N VAL A 245 18.08 -16.81 -9.57
CA VAL A 245 16.84 -16.37 -10.19
C VAL A 245 16.30 -15.16 -9.43
N LYS A 246 16.02 -14.08 -10.17
CA LYS A 246 15.47 -12.86 -9.59
C LYS A 246 14.11 -12.51 -10.17
N TYR A 247 13.18 -12.17 -9.30
CA TYR A 247 11.91 -11.55 -9.63
C TYR A 247 11.96 -10.06 -9.28
N GLY A 248 12.40 -9.24 -10.24
CA GLY A 248 12.71 -7.82 -10.03
C GLY A 248 11.55 -6.92 -9.57
N LYS A 249 10.31 -7.31 -9.90
CA LYS A 249 9.09 -6.53 -9.68
C LYS A 249 8.06 -7.27 -8.82
N LEU A 250 8.51 -8.23 -8.00
CA LEU A 250 7.62 -9.10 -7.22
C LEU A 250 6.65 -8.28 -6.35
N LYS A 251 7.16 -7.26 -5.66
CA LYS A 251 6.36 -6.40 -4.77
C LYS A 251 5.31 -5.60 -5.54
N GLU A 252 5.71 -5.01 -6.66
CA GLU A 252 4.84 -4.21 -7.51
C GLU A 252 3.71 -5.07 -8.11
N ASP A 253 4.04 -6.26 -8.58
CA ASP A 253 3.10 -7.18 -9.19
C ASP A 253 2.07 -7.69 -8.18
N PHE A 254 2.50 -7.99 -6.95
CA PHE A 254 1.60 -8.37 -5.86
C PHE A 254 0.60 -7.25 -5.55
N LYS A 255 1.07 -6.00 -5.50
CA LYS A 255 0.19 -4.83 -5.33
C LYS A 255 -0.79 -4.68 -6.48
N GLU A 256 -0.36 -4.93 -7.72
CA GLU A 256 -1.24 -4.86 -8.90
C GLU A 256 -2.33 -5.93 -8.87
N VAL A 257 -1.97 -7.19 -8.58
CA VAL A 257 -2.93 -8.29 -8.51
C VAL A 257 -3.94 -8.08 -7.38
N LEU A 258 -3.50 -7.59 -6.22
CA LEU A 258 -4.43 -7.22 -5.15
C LEU A 258 -5.41 -6.13 -5.57
N LYS A 259 -4.95 -5.12 -6.32
CA LYS A 259 -5.82 -4.06 -6.88
C LYS A 259 -6.89 -4.63 -7.81
N LEU A 260 -6.56 -5.64 -8.59
CA LEU A 260 -7.51 -6.32 -9.47
C LEU A 260 -8.52 -7.18 -8.69
N ASN A 261 -8.07 -7.87 -7.64
CA ASN A 261 -8.90 -8.80 -6.86
C ASN A 261 -9.81 -8.12 -5.80
N SER A 262 -9.54 -6.87 -5.44
CA SER A 262 -10.24 -6.21 -4.33
C SER A 262 -11.59 -5.60 -4.74
N SER A 263 -12.68 -6.12 -4.20
CA SER A 263 -14.03 -5.53 -4.29
C SER A 263 -14.19 -4.27 -3.42
N ASN A 264 -13.54 -4.24 -2.24
CA ASN A 264 -13.51 -3.10 -1.31
C ASN A 264 -12.20 -2.32 -1.39
N LYS A 265 -12.02 -1.58 -2.49
CA LYS A 265 -10.80 -0.81 -2.80
C LYS A 265 -10.47 0.31 -1.80
N GLY A 266 -11.40 0.72 -0.94
CA GLY A 266 -11.27 1.93 -0.10
C GLY A 266 -10.09 1.92 0.86
N THR A 267 -10.22 1.14 1.94
CA THR A 267 -9.37 1.24 3.14
C THR A 267 -8.01 0.57 2.95
N LEU A 268 -7.98 -0.65 2.39
CA LEU A 268 -6.72 -1.38 2.21
C LEU A 268 -5.71 -0.59 1.35
N PHE A 269 -6.16 0.04 0.25
CA PHE A 269 -5.27 0.81 -0.62
C PHE A 269 -4.90 2.17 -0.04
N GLY A 270 -5.78 2.80 0.75
CA GLY A 270 -5.41 4.01 1.51
C GLY A 270 -4.26 3.71 2.46
N ASP A 271 -4.40 2.65 3.26
CA ASP A 271 -3.38 2.19 4.19
C ASP A 271 -2.05 1.87 3.48
N HIS A 272 -2.08 1.19 2.34
CA HIS A 272 -0.87 0.90 1.56
C HIS A 272 -0.15 2.18 1.10
N GLU A 273 -0.89 3.18 0.63
CA GLU A 273 -0.30 4.45 0.19
C GLU A 273 0.26 5.27 1.36
N GLU A 274 -0.44 5.29 2.50
CA GLU A 274 0.03 5.91 3.75
C GLU A 274 1.35 5.28 4.21
N PHE A 275 1.47 3.95 4.11
CA PHE A 275 2.73 3.29 4.40
C PHE A 275 3.79 3.52 3.31
N ASP A 276 3.40 3.64 2.05
CA ASP A 276 4.36 3.89 0.96
C ASP A 276 5.02 5.27 1.10
N ILE A 277 4.29 6.31 1.52
CA ILE A 277 4.91 7.62 1.82
C ILE A 277 5.84 7.54 3.03
N SER A 278 5.43 6.88 4.12
CA SER A 278 6.25 6.66 5.31
C SER A 278 7.55 5.92 4.93
N GLY A 279 7.44 4.77 4.26
CA GLY A 279 8.59 3.98 3.83
C GLY A 279 9.53 4.71 2.88
N THR A 280 8.99 5.44 1.89
CA THR A 280 9.79 6.19 0.91
C THR A 280 10.61 7.28 1.59
N LEU A 281 9.99 8.08 2.45
CA LEU A 281 10.66 9.18 3.14
C LEU A 281 11.61 8.66 4.22
N ASN A 282 11.23 7.65 4.98
CA ASN A 282 12.09 7.10 6.02
C ASN A 282 13.35 6.43 5.46
N LYS A 283 13.25 5.79 4.29
CA LYS A 283 14.38 5.13 3.62
C LYS A 283 15.33 6.11 2.93
N ASN A 284 14.82 7.21 2.37
CA ASN A 284 15.60 8.16 1.59
C ASN A 284 15.47 9.59 2.14
N LYS A 285 16.37 9.98 3.05
CA LYS A 285 16.42 11.34 3.62
C LYS A 285 16.79 12.43 2.60
N ASN A 286 17.31 12.05 1.43
CA ASN A 286 17.63 12.97 0.33
C ASN A 286 16.47 13.14 -0.66
N HIS A 287 15.32 12.52 -0.40
CA HIS A 287 14.14 12.63 -1.25
C HIS A 287 13.71 14.09 -1.40
N PHE A 288 13.21 14.48 -2.57
CA PHE A 288 12.88 15.88 -2.84
C PHE A 288 11.78 16.44 -1.93
N TYR A 289 10.84 15.60 -1.49
CA TYR A 289 9.85 15.97 -0.46
C TYR A 289 10.49 16.31 0.89
N TRP A 290 11.57 15.65 1.30
CA TRP A 290 12.27 16.04 2.52
C TRP A 290 12.87 17.43 2.39
N LYS A 291 13.42 17.78 1.22
CA LYS A 291 13.93 19.14 0.97
C LYS A 291 12.82 20.18 1.09
N MET A 292 11.63 19.88 0.55
CA MET A 292 10.46 20.75 0.66
C MET A 292 10.02 20.92 2.12
N ILE A 293 9.81 19.82 2.83
CA ILE A 293 9.41 19.83 4.24
C ILE A 293 10.46 20.52 5.12
N ALA A 294 11.74 20.24 4.89
CA ALA A 294 12.83 20.82 5.66
C ALA A 294 12.86 22.34 5.52
N ARG A 295 12.71 22.84 4.29
CA ARG A 295 12.61 24.28 4.03
C ARG A 295 11.38 24.87 4.71
N ASP A 296 10.22 24.24 4.57
CA ASP A 296 8.95 24.77 5.11
C ASP A 296 8.90 24.74 6.65
N LEU A 297 9.66 23.82 7.29
CA LEU A 297 9.78 23.69 8.74
C LEU A 297 11.08 24.29 9.31
N ASN A 298 11.91 24.97 8.50
CA ASN A 298 13.22 25.49 8.88
C ASN A 298 14.15 24.46 9.56
N LEU A 299 14.17 23.24 9.03
CA LEU A 299 15.02 22.14 9.50
C LEU A 299 16.33 22.09 8.71
N ASN A 300 17.43 21.80 9.39
CA ASN A 300 18.72 21.57 8.74
C ASN A 300 18.92 20.09 8.33
N GLN A 301 19.95 19.82 7.53
CA GLN A 301 20.20 18.48 6.98
C GLN A 301 20.60 17.45 8.05
N GLU A 302 21.28 17.86 9.12
CA GLU A 302 21.68 16.96 10.21
C GLU A 302 20.47 16.47 11.01
N GLU A 303 19.47 17.34 11.17
CA GLU A 303 18.23 17.01 11.87
C GLU A 303 17.42 15.93 11.13
N LEU A 304 17.48 15.88 9.80
CA LEU A 304 16.70 14.94 8.99
C LEU A 304 17.01 13.46 9.28
N ASN A 305 18.22 13.17 9.78
CA ASN A 305 18.64 11.80 10.06
C ASN A 305 17.76 11.14 11.13
N ASN A 306 17.29 11.91 12.12
CA ASN A 306 16.51 11.44 13.26
C ASN A 306 15.02 11.77 13.14
N LEU A 307 14.57 12.25 11.97
CA LEU A 307 13.17 12.56 11.71
C LEU A 307 12.52 11.44 10.91
N TYR A 308 11.33 11.01 11.31
CA TYR A 308 10.63 9.91 10.64
C TYR A 308 9.17 10.24 10.42
N VAL A 309 8.66 9.88 9.24
CA VAL A 309 7.24 9.94 8.91
C VAL A 309 6.54 8.71 9.48
N VAL A 310 5.51 8.95 10.29
CA VAL A 310 4.75 7.93 11.01
C VAL A 310 3.29 8.06 10.63
N ARG A 311 2.68 6.94 10.27
CA ARG A 311 1.25 6.84 9.98
C ARG A 311 0.45 6.99 11.28
N VAL A 312 -0.64 7.75 11.22
CA VAL A 312 -1.61 7.87 12.31
C VAL A 312 -2.46 6.60 12.40
N SER A 313 -2.49 5.96 13.56
CA SER A 313 -3.40 4.84 13.87
C SER A 313 -4.40 5.20 14.98
N SER A 314 -4.10 6.23 15.78
CA SER A 314 -4.86 6.57 16.97
C SER A 314 -6.01 7.56 16.72
N LYS A 315 -7.05 7.46 17.55
CA LYS A 315 -8.11 8.47 17.64
C LYS A 315 -7.70 9.55 18.63
N VAL A 316 -7.88 10.81 18.23
CA VAL A 316 -7.54 11.99 19.03
C VAL A 316 -8.79 12.78 19.38
N MET A 317 -8.72 13.58 20.45
CA MET A 317 -9.84 14.42 20.86
C MET A 317 -10.06 15.55 19.84
N SER A 318 -11.28 15.66 19.31
CA SER A 318 -11.68 16.79 18.47
C SER A 318 -12.32 17.88 19.34
N SER A 319 -11.83 19.12 19.25
CA SER A 319 -12.39 20.25 20.00
C SER A 319 -13.81 20.61 19.54
N LEU A 320 -14.14 20.38 18.26
CA LEU A 320 -15.46 20.63 17.66
C LEU A 320 -16.52 19.65 18.19
N SER A 321 -16.23 18.34 18.12
CA SER A 321 -17.19 17.30 18.48
C SER A 321 -17.12 16.88 19.94
N LYS A 322 -16.04 17.22 20.66
CA LYS A 322 -15.69 16.75 22.00
C LYS A 322 -15.66 15.21 22.10
N LYS A 323 -15.26 14.54 21.01
CA LYS A 323 -15.15 13.09 20.90
C LYS A 323 -13.78 12.67 20.37
N LYS A 324 -13.35 11.47 20.73
CA LYS A 324 -12.19 10.82 20.12
C LYS A 324 -12.53 10.32 18.72
N VAL A 325 -11.90 10.90 17.70
CA VAL A 325 -12.10 10.57 16.29
C VAL A 325 -10.76 10.47 15.57
N LEU A 326 -10.74 9.89 14.37
CA LEU A 326 -9.54 9.97 13.54
C LEU A 326 -9.29 11.43 13.15
N PRO A 327 -8.05 11.91 13.23
CA PRO A 327 -7.70 13.28 12.87
C PRO A 327 -7.73 13.51 11.36
N LYS A 328 -7.31 14.70 10.96
CA LYS A 328 -7.24 15.12 9.56
C LYS A 328 -5.98 14.64 8.85
N SER A 329 -4.86 14.61 9.56
CA SER A 329 -3.61 14.03 9.07
C SER A 329 -3.68 12.50 9.05
N ASP A 330 -3.17 11.90 7.98
CA ASP A 330 -3.02 10.45 7.85
C ASP A 330 -1.60 9.99 8.26
N ALA A 331 -0.62 10.91 8.20
CA ALA A 331 0.73 10.72 8.71
C ALA A 331 1.29 12.05 9.27
N TYR A 332 2.33 11.98 10.10
CA TYR A 332 3.07 13.15 10.58
C TYR A 332 4.53 12.81 10.85
N ILE A 333 5.35 13.81 11.21
CA ILE A 333 6.78 13.62 11.48
C ILE A 333 7.05 13.55 12.98
N ILE A 334 7.88 12.58 13.39
CA ILE A 334 8.48 12.52 14.72
C ILE A 334 9.98 12.76 14.65
N ARG A 335 10.55 13.12 15.79
CA ARG A 335 11.97 12.99 16.09
C ARG A 335 12.17 11.85 17.09
N ALA A 336 13.00 10.88 16.74
CA ALA A 336 13.32 9.74 17.59
C ALA A 336 14.73 9.22 17.28
N ASP A 337 15.33 8.51 18.22
CA ASP A 337 16.53 7.72 17.96
C ASP A 337 16.10 6.28 17.64
N LEU A 338 16.10 5.94 16.35
CA LEU A 338 15.67 4.63 15.87
C LEU A 338 16.85 3.89 15.25
N SER A 339 17.14 2.70 15.79
CA SER A 339 18.18 1.85 15.23
C SER A 339 17.86 1.44 13.79
N LYS A 340 18.92 1.29 12.98
CA LYS A 340 18.79 0.80 11.60
C LYS A 340 18.14 -0.60 11.55
N SER A 341 18.42 -1.45 12.54
CA SER A 341 17.82 -2.77 12.67
C SER A 341 16.30 -2.71 12.90
N PHE A 342 15.84 -1.81 13.76
CA PHE A 342 14.41 -1.56 13.96
C PHE A 342 13.75 -1.09 12.65
N LEU A 343 14.32 -0.08 11.99
CA LEU A 343 13.78 0.45 10.72
C LEU A 343 13.71 -0.64 9.64
N LEU A 344 14.72 -1.50 9.52
CA LEU A 344 14.72 -2.61 8.57
C LEU A 344 13.63 -3.64 8.89
N SER A 345 13.40 -3.95 10.16
CA SER A 345 12.35 -4.88 10.58
C SER A 345 10.94 -4.40 10.21
N LYS A 346 10.75 -3.07 10.09
CA LYS A 346 9.49 -2.45 9.68
C LYS A 346 9.46 -2.02 8.21
N GLU A 347 10.43 -2.43 7.40
CA GLU A 347 10.62 -1.93 6.02
C GLU A 347 10.60 -0.39 5.90
N TYR A 348 11.05 0.34 6.93
CA TYR A 348 10.96 1.79 7.07
C TYR A 348 9.54 2.36 7.13
N LYS A 349 8.51 1.52 7.19
CA LYS A 349 7.10 1.90 7.27
C LYS A 349 6.69 1.93 8.74
N LEU A 350 6.48 3.11 9.29
CA LEU A 350 6.19 3.29 10.71
C LEU A 350 4.74 3.75 10.92
N SER A 351 4.13 3.27 12.00
CA SER A 351 2.84 3.71 12.54
C SER A 351 2.96 4.07 14.02
N GLU A 352 1.98 4.76 14.60
CA GLU A 352 2.00 5.10 16.03
C GLU A 352 2.08 3.84 16.92
N ASP A 353 1.51 2.72 16.48
CA ASP A 353 1.56 1.43 17.19
C ASP A 353 3.00 0.87 17.29
N ASP A 354 3.86 1.17 16.32
CA ASP A 354 5.28 0.75 16.33
C ASP A 354 6.11 1.52 17.36
N LEU A 355 5.61 2.65 17.86
CA LEU A 355 6.32 3.54 18.77
C LEU A 355 6.04 3.24 20.25
N VAL A 356 5.26 2.20 20.55
CA VAL A 356 4.98 1.81 21.94
C VAL A 356 6.29 1.49 22.67
N GLY A 357 6.56 2.22 23.75
CA GLY A 357 7.81 2.08 24.53
C GLY A 357 9.02 2.82 23.96
N ILE A 358 8.89 3.52 22.83
CA ILE A 358 9.94 4.34 22.24
C ILE A 358 9.76 5.80 22.68
N ILE A 359 10.84 6.46 23.06
CA ILE A 359 10.84 7.89 23.35
C ILE A 359 10.93 8.66 22.03
N TYR A 360 9.96 9.54 21.79
CA TYR A 360 9.94 10.39 20.61
C TYR A 360 9.28 11.75 20.89
N LYS A 361 9.54 12.72 20.01
CA LYS A 361 8.87 14.03 20.00
C LYS A 361 8.12 14.20 18.69
N LYS A 362 6.87 14.66 18.77
CA LYS A 362 6.09 15.04 17.58
C LYS A 362 6.63 16.36 17.02
N VAL A 363 6.77 16.46 15.71
CA VAL A 363 7.15 17.71 15.03
C VAL A 363 5.86 18.42 14.62
N GLY A 364 5.61 19.61 15.16
CA GLY A 364 4.43 20.40 14.79
C GLY A 364 4.44 20.82 13.31
N ARG A 365 3.27 21.13 12.77
CA ARG A 365 3.05 21.57 11.38
C ARG A 365 3.51 20.56 10.32
N SER A 366 3.60 19.29 10.72
CA SER A 366 4.12 18.21 9.87
C SER A 366 3.05 17.26 9.35
N GLY A 367 1.77 17.50 9.65
CA GLY A 367 0.72 16.57 9.31
C GLY A 367 0.48 16.51 7.80
N ILE A 368 0.40 15.29 7.29
CA ILE A 368 0.26 14.95 5.88
C ILE A 368 -1.08 14.24 5.70
N SER A 369 -1.91 14.74 4.80
CA SER A 369 -3.08 14.01 4.32
C SER A 369 -2.74 13.23 3.06
N VAL A 370 -2.97 11.93 3.07
CA VAL A 370 -2.66 11.02 1.98
C VAL A 370 -3.92 10.73 1.18
N LYS A 371 -3.84 10.85 -0.14
CA LYS A 371 -4.96 10.66 -1.05
C LYS A 371 -4.62 9.61 -2.09
N ARG A 372 -5.57 8.66 -2.22
CA ARG A 372 -5.57 7.63 -3.24
C ARG A 372 -5.36 8.18 -4.63
N ALA A 373 -4.42 7.61 -5.38
CA ALA A 373 -4.10 8.03 -6.75
C ALA A 373 -5.30 7.90 -7.71
N ASP A 374 -6.22 6.96 -7.44
CA ASP A 374 -7.47 6.81 -8.20
C ASP A 374 -8.64 7.61 -7.63
N SER A 375 -8.48 8.24 -6.46
CA SER A 375 -9.56 8.93 -5.77
C SER A 375 -9.74 10.37 -6.26
N LYS A 376 -10.54 10.52 -7.31
CA LYS A 376 -11.03 11.82 -7.78
C LYS A 376 -12.11 12.45 -6.89
N LYS A 377 -12.72 11.68 -5.98
CA LYS A 377 -13.90 12.09 -5.19
C LYS A 377 -13.71 11.87 -3.68
N TYR A 378 -12.51 12.14 -3.16
CA TYR A 378 -12.29 12.05 -1.72
C TYR A 378 -13.15 13.07 -0.97
N THR A 379 -13.27 12.90 0.33
CA THR A 379 -14.02 13.84 1.18
C THR A 379 -13.02 14.74 1.90
N ILE A 380 -13.16 16.05 1.75
CA ILE A 380 -12.35 17.04 2.47
C ILE A 380 -12.78 17.02 3.95
N VAL A 381 -14.07 17.13 4.19
CA VAL A 381 -14.68 17.03 5.53
C VAL A 381 -16.11 16.52 5.42
N LYS A 382 -16.56 15.80 6.44
CA LYS A 382 -17.94 15.37 6.61
C LYS A 382 -18.41 15.71 8.01
N LEU A 383 -19.44 16.54 8.11
CA LEU A 383 -19.98 17.04 9.36
C LEU A 383 -21.36 16.46 9.61
N THR A 384 -21.63 16.06 10.84
CA THR A 384 -23.00 15.85 11.34
C THR A 384 -23.71 17.21 11.45
N VAL A 385 -25.04 17.20 11.57
CA VAL A 385 -25.82 18.42 11.83
C VAL A 385 -25.24 19.21 13.01
N ALA A 386 -25.06 18.57 14.16
CA ALA A 386 -24.50 19.22 15.35
C ALA A 386 -23.07 19.76 15.16
N SER A 387 -22.24 19.06 14.39
CA SER A 387 -20.87 19.54 14.09
C SER A 387 -20.89 20.72 13.12
N PHE A 388 -21.86 20.75 12.19
CA PHE A 388 -22.03 21.85 11.25
C PHE A 388 -22.54 23.10 11.97
N GLU A 389 -23.53 22.97 12.85
CA GLU A 389 -24.02 24.09 13.69
C GLU A 389 -22.88 24.71 14.49
N LYS A 390 -22.08 23.90 15.18
CA LYS A 390 -20.92 24.40 15.94
C LYS A 390 -19.85 25.04 15.07
N CYS A 391 -19.57 24.48 13.89
CA CYS A 391 -18.58 25.02 12.97
C CYS A 391 -18.95 26.43 12.48
N PHE A 392 -20.24 26.71 12.37
CA PHE A 392 -20.79 27.95 11.83
C PHE A 392 -21.65 28.68 12.88
N GLU A 393 -21.29 28.58 14.17
CA GLU A 393 -22.08 29.16 15.26
C GLU A 393 -22.20 30.69 15.19
N ILE A 394 -21.31 31.32 14.45
CA ILE A 394 -21.35 32.76 14.13
C ILE A 394 -22.51 33.16 13.21
N GLU A 395 -23.18 32.21 12.55
CA GLU A 395 -24.33 32.44 11.67
C GLU A 395 -25.63 32.11 12.43
N PRO A 396 -26.40 33.11 12.90
CA PRO A 396 -27.58 32.87 13.73
C PRO A 396 -28.66 32.04 13.03
N GLU A 397 -28.72 32.07 11.70
CA GLU A 397 -29.72 31.34 10.90
C GLU A 397 -29.18 30.02 10.32
N ILE A 398 -28.09 29.46 10.89
CA ILE A 398 -27.40 28.27 10.37
C ILE A 398 -28.32 27.05 10.21
N LYS A 399 -29.33 26.89 11.08
CA LYS A 399 -30.31 25.81 10.97
C LYS A 399 -31.10 25.86 9.66
N LYS A 400 -31.40 27.06 9.16
CA LYS A 400 -32.09 27.26 7.87
C LYS A 400 -31.20 26.84 6.71
N ILE A 401 -29.90 27.16 6.79
CA ILE A 401 -28.89 26.70 5.82
C ILE A 401 -28.81 25.17 5.81
N ILE A 402 -28.68 24.54 6.99
CA ILE A 402 -28.61 23.08 7.12
C ILE A 402 -29.86 22.41 6.53
N ALA A 403 -31.05 22.94 6.84
CA ALA A 403 -32.32 22.44 6.31
C ALA A 403 -32.33 22.46 4.78
N GLY A 404 -32.05 23.61 4.16
CA GLY A 404 -32.05 23.72 2.70
C GLY A 404 -30.99 22.84 2.01
N LEU A 405 -29.83 22.62 2.64
CA LEU A 405 -28.81 21.68 2.12
C LEU A 405 -29.28 20.23 2.12
N LEU A 406 -30.07 19.83 3.12
CA LEU A 406 -30.45 18.43 3.34
C LEU A 406 -31.68 18.00 2.54
N LEU A 407 -32.51 18.93 2.05
CA LEU A 407 -33.72 18.58 1.29
C LEU A 407 -33.44 17.71 0.06
N TYR A 408 -34.38 16.83 -0.26
CA TYR A 408 -34.46 16.06 -1.49
C TYR A 408 -35.23 16.86 -2.55
N SER A 409 -34.69 16.96 -3.76
CA SER A 409 -35.39 17.53 -4.93
C SER A 409 -35.89 16.48 -5.89
N LYS A 410 -35.50 15.20 -5.71
CA LYS A 410 -36.07 14.12 -6.50
C LYS A 410 -37.47 13.83 -5.96
N GLU A 411 -38.49 13.96 -6.81
CA GLU A 411 -39.92 13.75 -6.46
C GLU A 411 -40.14 12.52 -5.57
N LYS A 412 -39.59 11.37 -5.98
CA LYS A 412 -39.72 10.10 -5.26
C LYS A 412 -39.21 10.10 -3.82
N ASP A 413 -38.40 11.08 -3.42
CA ASP A 413 -37.81 11.19 -2.08
C ASP A 413 -38.29 12.45 -1.33
N MET A 414 -39.07 13.34 -1.96
CA MET A 414 -39.50 14.61 -1.37
C MET A 414 -40.39 14.43 -0.14
N TYR A 415 -41.13 13.32 -0.04
CA TYR A 415 -41.93 13.00 1.14
C TYR A 415 -41.10 12.95 2.45
N LYS A 416 -39.77 12.76 2.35
CA LYS A 416 -38.84 12.76 3.50
C LYS A 416 -38.48 14.15 3.99
N ASN A 417 -38.78 15.21 3.23
CA ASN A 417 -38.38 16.58 3.55
C ASN A 417 -39.05 17.09 4.83
N LEU A 418 -40.31 16.74 5.06
CA LEU A 418 -41.01 17.11 6.29
C LEU A 418 -40.32 16.54 7.54
N GLU A 419 -39.88 15.28 7.49
CA GLU A 419 -39.13 14.64 8.58
C GLU A 419 -37.78 15.35 8.83
N ILE A 420 -37.09 15.76 7.76
CA ILE A 420 -35.83 16.51 7.85
C ILE A 420 -36.04 17.85 8.55
N LEU A 421 -37.05 18.62 8.12
CA LEU A 421 -37.41 19.91 8.69
C LEU A 421 -37.74 19.79 10.19
N ASN A 422 -38.59 18.81 10.54
CA ASN A 422 -38.96 18.55 11.93
C ASN A 422 -37.74 18.19 12.80
N LYS A 423 -36.81 17.38 12.29
CA LYS A 423 -35.59 16.99 13.03
C LYS A 423 -34.60 18.14 13.23
N ILE A 424 -34.56 19.10 12.32
CA ILE A 424 -33.73 20.30 12.45
C ILE A 424 -34.41 21.34 13.34
N GLY A 425 -35.75 21.30 13.42
CA GLY A 425 -36.57 22.24 14.16
C GLY A 425 -36.81 23.54 13.40
N ILE A 426 -37.08 23.44 12.09
CA ILE A 426 -37.38 24.58 11.21
C ILE A 426 -38.67 24.28 10.45
N SER A 427 -39.58 25.25 10.39
CA SER A 427 -40.79 25.15 9.57
C SER A 427 -40.49 25.45 8.09
N GLU A 428 -41.37 24.96 7.20
CA GLU A 428 -41.28 25.25 5.77
C GLU A 428 -41.30 26.76 5.49
N LEU A 429 -42.19 27.50 6.17
CA LEU A 429 -42.34 28.94 6.01
C LEU A 429 -41.07 29.70 6.41
N GLU A 430 -40.41 29.30 7.49
CA GLU A 430 -39.14 29.91 7.91
C GLU A 430 -38.03 29.71 6.87
N LEU A 431 -37.94 28.51 6.27
CA LEU A 431 -36.95 28.22 5.24
C LEU A 431 -37.23 29.00 3.94
N ILE A 432 -38.50 29.08 3.53
CA ILE A 432 -38.93 29.86 2.35
C ILE A 432 -38.61 31.34 2.56
N ASN A 433 -39.02 31.91 3.69
CA ASN A 433 -38.79 33.31 4.00
C ASN A 433 -37.30 33.66 4.05
N TYR A 434 -36.46 32.77 4.58
CA TYR A 434 -35.01 32.97 4.56
C TYR A 434 -34.44 32.89 3.15
N THR A 435 -34.87 31.93 2.34
CA THR A 435 -34.38 31.77 0.96
C THR A 435 -34.77 32.97 0.07
N ASN A 436 -35.99 33.51 0.24
CA ASN A 436 -36.51 34.66 -0.50
C ASN A 436 -35.66 35.94 -0.32
N ARG A 437 -34.84 36.03 0.73
CA ARG A 437 -33.92 37.16 0.92
C ARG A 437 -32.76 37.18 -0.08
N PHE A 438 -32.54 36.08 -0.79
CA PHE A 438 -31.38 35.88 -1.66
C PHE A 438 -31.73 35.57 -3.12
N ILE A 439 -33.02 35.53 -3.45
CA ILE A 439 -33.50 35.28 -4.81
C ILE A 439 -34.43 36.41 -5.23
N VAL A 440 -34.36 36.78 -6.51
CA VAL A 440 -35.17 37.88 -7.08
C VAL A 440 -36.35 37.26 -7.85
N ASP A 441 -37.55 37.79 -7.62
CA ASP A 441 -38.79 37.54 -8.39
C ASP A 441 -39.21 36.08 -8.56
N LYS A 442 -39.02 35.24 -7.52
CA LYS A 442 -39.47 33.84 -7.51
C LYS A 442 -40.29 33.50 -6.28
N VAL A 443 -41.54 33.07 -6.51
CA VAL A 443 -42.36 32.41 -5.49
C VAL A 443 -41.90 30.95 -5.40
N ILE A 444 -41.27 30.58 -4.29
CA ILE A 444 -40.78 29.21 -4.05
C ILE A 444 -41.70 28.45 -3.10
N SER A 445 -41.78 27.13 -3.31
CA SER A 445 -42.48 26.17 -2.44
C SER A 445 -41.60 24.94 -2.24
N CYS A 446 -41.62 24.30 -1.06
CA CYS A 446 -40.86 23.07 -0.85
C CYS A 446 -41.52 21.83 -1.45
N ASN A 447 -42.70 21.98 -2.06
CA ASN A 447 -43.43 20.90 -2.76
C ASN A 447 -43.08 20.82 -4.26
N ASP A 448 -42.33 21.78 -4.81
CA ASP A 448 -41.85 21.74 -6.20
C ASP A 448 -40.37 21.33 -6.24
N PRO A 449 -40.02 20.22 -6.93
CA PRO A 449 -38.65 19.78 -7.18
C PRO A 449 -37.67 20.88 -7.60
N LYS A 450 -38.08 21.75 -8.54
CA LYS A 450 -37.24 22.83 -9.09
C LYS A 450 -36.98 23.90 -8.05
N ASN A 451 -37.98 24.22 -7.23
CA ASN A 451 -37.83 25.17 -6.14
C ASN A 451 -36.91 24.62 -5.03
N VAL A 452 -36.97 23.32 -4.74
CA VAL A 452 -36.03 22.69 -3.79
C VAL A 452 -34.59 22.70 -4.33
N ASP A 453 -34.37 22.57 -5.63
CA ASP A 453 -33.04 22.75 -6.24
C ASP A 453 -32.55 24.20 -6.11
N ILE A 454 -33.43 25.19 -6.26
CA ILE A 454 -33.12 26.60 -6.01
C ILE A 454 -32.73 26.80 -4.54
N ILE A 455 -33.57 26.36 -3.59
CA ILE A 455 -33.27 26.44 -2.15
C ILE A 455 -31.89 25.83 -1.85
N ARG A 456 -31.62 24.63 -2.36
CA ARG A 456 -30.35 23.96 -2.11
C ARG A 456 -29.17 24.73 -2.69
N SER A 457 -29.26 25.19 -3.94
CA SER A 457 -28.17 25.93 -4.58
C SER A 457 -27.89 27.26 -3.89
N THR A 458 -28.94 27.97 -3.45
CA THR A 458 -28.82 29.17 -2.59
C THR A 458 -28.11 28.84 -1.28
N MET A 459 -28.48 27.78 -0.57
CA MET A 459 -27.82 27.41 0.69
C MET A 459 -26.37 26.93 0.49
N GLN A 460 -26.07 26.29 -0.63
CA GLN A 460 -24.68 25.95 -1.01
C GLN A 460 -23.85 27.21 -1.22
N GLU A 461 -24.39 28.23 -1.89
CA GLU A 461 -23.69 29.51 -2.11
C GLU A 461 -23.50 30.29 -0.82
N ARG A 462 -24.51 30.33 0.05
CA ARG A 462 -24.39 30.92 1.40
C ARG A 462 -23.30 30.24 2.21
N THR A 463 -23.29 28.91 2.24
CA THR A 463 -22.26 28.14 2.95
C THR A 463 -20.87 28.42 2.37
N ARG A 464 -20.72 28.47 1.04
CA ARG A 464 -19.46 28.84 0.38
C ARG A 464 -19.01 30.24 0.80
N THR A 465 -19.92 31.22 0.80
CA THR A 465 -19.63 32.58 1.24
C THR A 465 -19.13 32.62 2.69
N LEU A 466 -19.76 31.85 3.60
CA LEU A 466 -19.32 31.76 5.00
C LEU A 466 -17.91 31.18 5.13
N ILE A 467 -17.57 30.18 4.32
CA ILE A 467 -16.24 29.55 4.31
C ILE A 467 -15.20 30.51 3.73
N GLU A 468 -15.46 31.11 2.57
CA GLU A 468 -14.48 31.95 1.88
C GLU A 468 -14.20 33.27 2.60
N LYS A 469 -15.19 33.82 3.33
CA LYS A 469 -15.02 35.05 4.10
C LYS A 469 -14.38 34.83 5.49
N ASN A 470 -14.29 33.59 5.96
CA ASN A 470 -13.75 33.28 7.28
C ASN A 470 -12.59 32.28 7.18
N LEU A 471 -11.36 32.82 7.23
CA LEU A 471 -10.14 32.02 7.11
C LEU A 471 -10.02 30.94 8.20
N GLU A 472 -10.47 31.22 9.43
CA GLU A 472 -10.43 30.25 10.53
C GLU A 472 -11.35 29.06 10.27
N ILE A 473 -12.58 29.31 9.80
CA ILE A 473 -13.51 28.24 9.37
C ILE A 473 -12.92 27.47 8.20
N LYS A 474 -12.33 28.16 7.21
CA LYS A 474 -11.71 27.53 6.05
C LYS A 474 -10.55 26.61 6.47
N LYS A 475 -9.64 27.10 7.31
CA LYS A 475 -8.54 26.29 7.87
C LYS A 475 -9.06 25.12 8.69
N ALA A 476 -10.07 25.31 9.53
CA ALA A 476 -10.66 24.23 10.32
C ALA A 476 -11.28 23.13 9.42
N LEU A 477 -12.01 23.52 8.38
CA LEU A 477 -12.65 22.58 7.45
C LEU A 477 -11.65 21.82 6.59
N PHE A 478 -10.62 22.49 6.08
CA PHE A 478 -9.66 21.87 5.16
C PHE A 478 -8.52 21.18 5.91
N MET A 479 -7.96 21.86 6.91
CA MET A 479 -6.75 21.44 7.62
C MET A 479 -7.04 20.79 8.96
N GLY A 480 -8.17 21.11 9.61
CA GLY A 480 -8.45 20.70 10.98
C GLY A 480 -7.84 21.63 12.04
N GLU A 481 -7.30 22.77 11.63
CA GLU A 481 -6.77 23.80 12.54
C GLU A 481 -7.87 24.26 13.51
N GLY A 482 -7.52 24.39 14.79
CA GLY A 482 -8.48 24.67 15.87
C GLY A 482 -9.36 23.47 16.29
N TRP A 483 -9.46 22.41 15.48
CA TRP A 483 -10.20 21.19 15.82
C TRP A 483 -9.33 20.09 16.40
N TYR A 484 -8.07 20.05 16.01
CA TYR A 484 -7.09 19.08 16.44
C TYR A 484 -5.81 19.79 16.86
N GLU A 485 -5.10 19.20 17.82
CA GLU A 485 -3.77 19.65 18.21
C GLU A 485 -2.74 19.26 17.15
N GLU A 486 -1.67 20.04 17.00
CA GLU A 486 -0.53 19.64 16.18
C GLU A 486 0.10 18.32 16.69
N PRO A 487 0.52 17.40 15.81
CA PRO A 487 0.62 17.49 14.35
C PRO A 487 -0.58 16.88 13.60
N TYR A 488 -1.75 16.83 14.23
CA TYR A 488 -2.92 16.14 13.69
C TYR A 488 -3.74 16.97 12.69
N CYS A 489 -3.31 18.22 12.47
CA CYS A 489 -3.77 19.11 11.39
C CYS A 489 -3.07 18.75 10.07
N ILE A 490 -3.65 19.14 8.94
CA ILE A 490 -3.03 18.95 7.62
C ILE A 490 -2.23 20.20 7.27
N ASN A 491 -0.95 20.01 7.01
CA ASN A 491 -0.08 21.04 6.44
C ASN A 491 0.39 20.66 5.03
N TYR A 492 0.32 19.36 4.69
CA TYR A 492 0.68 18.84 3.38
C TYR A 492 -0.37 17.87 2.84
N ILE A 493 -0.59 17.87 1.54
CA ILE A 493 -1.39 16.86 0.84
C ILE A 493 -0.48 16.05 -0.07
N PHE A 494 -0.50 14.72 0.10
CA PHE A 494 0.10 13.78 -0.83
C PHE A 494 -0.97 13.20 -1.74
N LYS A 495 -0.90 13.49 -3.04
CA LYS A 495 -1.86 13.04 -4.04
C LYS A 495 -1.15 12.82 -5.38
N ASP A 496 -1.52 11.76 -6.10
CA ASP A 496 -0.99 11.46 -7.44
C ASP A 496 0.55 11.39 -7.48
N GLY A 497 1.16 10.87 -6.41
CA GLY A 497 2.61 10.80 -6.28
C GLY A 497 3.28 12.18 -6.20
N LYS A 498 2.58 13.18 -5.66
CA LYS A 498 3.10 14.54 -5.42
C LYS A 498 2.70 15.00 -4.02
N LEU A 499 3.67 15.55 -3.29
CA LEU A 499 3.43 16.26 -2.03
C LEU A 499 3.31 17.75 -2.34
N SER A 500 2.30 18.40 -1.77
CA SER A 500 2.07 19.85 -1.88
C SER A 500 1.73 20.42 -0.51
N ASN A 501 2.06 21.69 -0.28
CA ASN A 501 1.57 22.48 0.86
C ASN A 501 0.34 23.34 0.50
N ASP A 502 -0.12 23.28 -0.76
CA ASP A 502 -1.40 23.83 -1.18
C ASP A 502 -2.55 22.90 -0.75
N VAL A 503 -3.08 23.19 0.43
CA VAL A 503 -4.13 22.39 1.08
C VAL A 503 -5.55 22.82 0.70
N PHE A 504 -5.71 23.98 0.06
CA PHE A 504 -7.02 24.52 -0.30
C PHE A 504 -7.36 24.16 -1.75
N SER A 505 -8.30 23.24 -1.93
CA SER A 505 -8.81 22.88 -3.25
C SER A 505 -10.17 23.51 -3.54
N GLU A 506 -10.52 23.72 -4.81
CA GLU A 506 -11.92 23.94 -5.20
C GLU A 506 -12.81 22.79 -4.69
N TYR A 507 -14.05 23.13 -4.30
CA TYR A 507 -14.94 22.18 -3.65
C TYR A 507 -16.41 22.36 -4.02
N ILE A 508 -17.13 21.27 -3.86
CA ILE A 508 -18.60 21.21 -3.88
C ILE A 508 -19.12 20.84 -2.49
N ILE A 509 -20.30 21.34 -2.16
CA ILE A 509 -21.02 21.00 -0.94
C ILE A 509 -22.10 19.98 -1.30
N THR A 510 -22.05 18.82 -0.68
CA THR A 510 -22.96 17.72 -0.96
C THR A 510 -23.45 17.08 0.34
N THR A 511 -24.36 16.12 0.24
CA THR A 511 -24.85 15.35 1.38
C THR A 511 -24.20 13.96 1.42
N GLY A 512 -24.12 13.39 2.62
CA GLY A 512 -23.59 12.04 2.81
C GLY A 512 -24.55 10.96 2.29
N SER A 513 -24.00 9.82 1.84
CA SER A 513 -24.77 8.66 1.36
C SER A 513 -25.71 8.05 2.41
N GLY A 514 -25.51 8.36 3.70
CA GLY A 514 -26.37 7.90 4.80
C GLY A 514 -27.70 8.65 4.93
N ARG A 515 -27.92 9.74 4.16
CA ARG A 515 -29.12 10.58 4.26
C ARG A 515 -30.43 9.79 4.14
N SER A 516 -30.48 8.79 3.26
CA SER A 516 -31.67 7.94 3.07
C SER A 516 -31.99 7.03 4.25
N LYS A 517 -31.03 6.84 5.17
CA LYS A 517 -31.17 6.04 6.40
C LYS A 517 -31.35 6.94 7.64
N GLY A 518 -31.68 8.21 7.45
CA GLY A 518 -31.82 9.20 8.53
C GLY A 518 -30.50 9.75 9.09
N ASN A 519 -29.35 9.34 8.52
CA ASN A 519 -28.04 9.85 8.92
C ASN A 519 -27.68 11.11 8.13
N TYR A 520 -28.09 12.26 8.66
CA TYR A 520 -27.89 13.56 8.01
C TYR A 520 -26.48 14.10 8.24
N THR A 521 -25.74 14.23 7.15
CA THR A 521 -24.40 14.82 7.15
C THR A 521 -24.20 15.67 5.92
N ILE A 522 -23.48 16.79 6.08
CA ILE A 522 -23.03 17.67 5.00
C ILE A 522 -21.56 17.39 4.76
N ALA A 523 -21.14 17.31 3.51
CA ALA A 523 -19.78 16.98 3.12
C ALA A 523 -19.23 17.96 2.09
N LEU A 524 -17.96 18.33 2.25
CA LEU A 524 -17.19 19.00 1.21
C LEU A 524 -16.38 17.97 0.45
N LYS A 525 -16.42 18.06 -0.87
CA LYS A 525 -15.63 17.21 -1.77
C LYS A 525 -14.91 18.09 -2.78
N PRO A 526 -13.74 17.67 -3.27
CA PRO A 526 -13.10 18.33 -4.41
C PRO A 526 -14.05 18.40 -5.60
N LYS A 527 -13.97 19.48 -6.36
CA LYS A 527 -14.75 19.68 -7.58
C LYS A 527 -14.31 18.75 -8.71
#